data_AF-A0A2N2L0Z1-F1
#
_entry.id   AF-A0A2N2L0Z1-F1
#
_cell.length_a   1.000
_cell.length_b   1.000
_cell.length_c   1.000
_cell.angle_alpha   90.00
_cell.angle_beta   90.00
_cell.angle_gamma   90.00
#
_symmetry.space_group_name_H-M   'P 1'
#
loop_
_entity.id
_entity.type
_entity.pdbx_description
1 polymer ?
#
loop_
_entity_poly.entity_id
_entity_poly.type
_entity_poly.pdbx_seq_one_letter_code
_entity_poly.pdbx_strand_id
1 'polypeptide(L)'
;MRLLDKILIALSVLIVIATAFYIYSTFTAPIDTKGDLTSLDISNNPIQTAIDSLHLPPLSYGDATFHFHPRAGYVISGQLVSKRKYSSGFMHNLSPWDYALVWGGAIQQLDRIKFKQVVRFCLFTYNPDKPVDPRFIGEHMSNNHLIPSNKNLRKALALAKKGSKVKLEGYLVDVAAMKGDQYAGEWNTSLVRTDDGNGACEIIYLTKVRIDDRVYQ
;
A
#
# COMPACT_ATOMS: atom_id res chain seq x y z
N MET A 1 47.56 22.03 -5.57
CA MET A 1 46.33 21.96 -6.41
C MET A 1 45.59 23.28 -6.28
N ARG A 2 45.28 23.96 -7.39
CA ARG A 2 44.58 25.25 -7.37
C ARG A 2 43.13 25.03 -6.91
N LEU A 3 42.49 26.07 -6.39
CA LEU A 3 41.08 25.99 -5.94
C LEU A 3 40.16 25.51 -7.07
N LEU A 4 40.42 25.97 -8.30
CA LEU A 4 39.69 25.56 -9.50
C LEU A 4 39.77 24.04 -9.74
N ASP A 5 40.95 23.44 -9.59
CA ASP A 5 41.16 22.00 -9.79
C ASP A 5 40.37 21.17 -8.76
N LYS A 6 40.34 21.62 -7.50
CA LYS A 6 39.54 20.99 -6.44
C LYS A 6 38.04 21.03 -6.76
N ILE A 7 37.56 22.16 -7.28
CA ILE A 7 36.15 22.33 -7.67
C ILE A 7 35.81 21.42 -8.86
N LEU A 8 36.68 21.36 -9.88
CA LEU A 8 36.48 20.50 -11.05
C LEU A 8 36.46 19.01 -10.69
N ILE A 9 37.37 18.57 -9.81
CA ILE A 9 37.38 17.18 -9.31
C ILE A 9 36.09 16.89 -8.52
N ALA A 10 35.68 17.78 -7.62
CA ALA A 10 34.46 17.59 -6.84
C ALA A 10 33.20 17.51 -7.73
N LEU A 11 33.07 18.39 -8.73
CA LEU A 11 31.98 18.34 -9.70
C LEU A 11 31.99 17.06 -10.52
N SER A 12 33.16 16.60 -10.96
CA SER A 12 33.30 15.34 -11.71
C SER A 12 32.86 14.14 -10.88
N VAL A 13 33.28 14.08 -9.61
CA VAL A 13 32.85 13.02 -8.67
C VAL A 13 31.33 13.07 -8.45
N LEU A 14 30.75 14.27 -8.26
CA LEU A 14 29.30 14.43 -8.10
C LEU A 14 28.54 13.94 -9.33
N ILE A 15 29.03 14.24 -10.54
CA ILE A 15 28.42 13.76 -11.80
C ILE A 15 28.47 12.24 -11.89
N VAL A 16 29.61 11.63 -11.54
CA VAL A 16 29.75 10.15 -11.54
C VAL A 16 28.77 9.52 -10.55
N ILE A 17 28.67 10.05 -9.33
CA ILE A 17 27.74 9.56 -8.31
C ILE A 17 26.29 9.72 -8.77
N ALA A 18 25.92 10.89 -9.29
CA ALA A 18 24.57 11.17 -9.78
C ALA A 18 24.21 10.25 -10.97
N THR A 19 25.15 10.00 -11.87
CA THR A 19 24.96 9.11 -13.02
C THR A 19 24.81 7.65 -12.57
N ALA A 20 25.66 7.19 -11.65
CA ALA A 20 25.55 5.86 -11.07
C ALA A 20 24.21 5.67 -10.34
N PHE A 21 23.76 6.68 -9.58
CA PHE A 21 22.45 6.68 -8.94
C PHE A 21 21.30 6.67 -9.96
N TYR A 22 21.38 7.48 -11.02
CA TYR A 22 20.39 7.51 -12.10
C TYR A 22 20.29 6.15 -12.80
N ILE A 23 21.42 5.56 -13.18
CA ILE A 23 21.49 4.21 -13.77
C ILE A 23 20.86 3.20 -12.80
N TYR A 24 21.32 3.17 -11.55
CA TYR A 24 20.81 2.24 -10.55
C TYR A 24 19.29 2.38 -10.34
N SER A 25 18.78 3.61 -10.20
CA SER A 25 17.34 3.86 -10.04
C SER A 25 16.53 3.42 -11.26
N THR A 26 17.07 3.59 -12.47
CA THR A 26 16.41 3.16 -13.71
C THR A 26 16.33 1.63 -13.79
N PHE A 27 17.45 0.94 -13.51
CA PHE A 27 17.49 -0.53 -13.52
C PHE A 27 16.73 -1.18 -12.36
N THR A 28 16.48 -0.44 -11.26
CA THR A 28 15.76 -0.95 -10.09
C THR A 28 14.31 -0.49 -10.01
N ALA A 29 13.86 0.40 -10.88
CA ALA A 29 12.47 0.83 -10.98
C ALA A 29 11.53 -0.37 -11.20
N PRO A 30 10.29 -0.31 -10.69
CA PRO A 30 9.28 -1.30 -11.04
C PRO A 30 8.91 -1.19 -12.52
N ILE A 31 8.68 -2.33 -13.15
CA ILE A 31 8.18 -2.45 -14.51
C ILE A 31 6.69 -2.14 -14.49
N ASP A 32 6.27 -1.19 -15.29
CA ASP A 32 4.88 -0.82 -15.47
C ASP A 32 4.38 -1.11 -16.88
N THR A 33 3.06 -1.17 -17.00
CA THR A 33 2.35 -1.06 -18.26
C THR A 33 1.51 0.21 -18.21
N LYS A 34 1.34 0.88 -19.35
CA LYS A 34 0.37 1.98 -19.43
C LYS A 34 -1.02 1.40 -19.21
N GLY A 35 -1.68 1.87 -18.16
CA GLY A 35 -3.11 1.66 -17.98
C GLY A 35 -3.89 2.44 -19.02
N ASP A 36 -5.19 2.16 -19.10
CA ASP A 36 -6.10 2.97 -19.90
C ASP A 36 -5.99 4.46 -19.51
N LEU A 37 -5.94 5.35 -20.50
CA LEU A 37 -5.83 6.80 -20.32
C LEU A 37 -7.09 7.38 -19.66
N THR A 38 -8.18 6.61 -19.58
CA THR A 38 -9.34 6.97 -18.75
C THR A 38 -8.94 7.11 -17.29
N SER A 39 -9.45 8.16 -16.64
CA SER A 39 -9.17 8.39 -15.23
C SER A 39 -9.78 7.27 -14.39
N LEU A 40 -9.00 6.73 -13.45
CA LEU A 40 -9.50 5.71 -12.53
C LEU A 40 -10.77 6.18 -11.81
N ASP A 41 -11.84 5.40 -11.92
CA ASP A 41 -13.07 5.60 -11.16
C ASP A 41 -12.84 5.17 -9.71
N ILE A 42 -13.04 6.12 -8.80
CA ILE A 42 -12.85 5.97 -7.35
C ILE A 42 -14.15 6.29 -6.61
N SER A 43 -15.30 6.25 -7.31
CA SER A 43 -16.62 6.50 -6.72
C SER A 43 -17.28 5.25 -6.14
N ASN A 44 -16.90 4.07 -6.64
CA ASN A 44 -17.52 2.80 -6.28
C ASN A 44 -17.00 2.24 -4.95
N ASN A 45 -17.87 1.50 -4.27
CA ASN A 45 -17.48 0.70 -3.10
C ASN A 45 -16.52 -0.44 -3.47
N PRO A 46 -15.69 -0.90 -2.53
CA PRO A 46 -14.87 -2.08 -2.73
C PRO A 46 -15.71 -3.31 -3.09
N ILE A 47 -15.20 -4.12 -4.01
CA ILE A 47 -15.86 -5.33 -4.49
C ILE A 47 -15.18 -6.53 -3.83
N GLN A 48 -15.97 -7.34 -3.14
CA GLN A 48 -15.59 -8.68 -2.70
C GLN A 48 -16.25 -9.72 -3.59
N THR A 49 -15.49 -10.73 -3.99
CA THR A 49 -15.97 -11.85 -4.82
C THR A 49 -15.69 -13.16 -4.10
N ALA A 50 -16.64 -14.10 -4.20
CA ALA A 50 -16.45 -15.45 -3.71
C ALA A 50 -15.26 -16.10 -4.44
N ILE A 51 -14.51 -16.91 -3.71
CA ILE A 51 -13.37 -17.65 -4.22
C ILE A 51 -13.55 -19.13 -3.89
N ASP A 52 -13.34 -19.97 -4.89
CA ASP A 52 -13.38 -21.41 -4.72
C ASP A 52 -11.95 -21.96 -4.79
N SER A 53 -11.53 -22.63 -3.73
CA SER A 53 -10.29 -23.43 -3.68
C SER A 53 -9.01 -22.71 -4.18
N LEU A 54 -8.83 -21.44 -3.82
CA LEU A 54 -7.59 -20.71 -4.11
C LEU A 54 -6.48 -21.12 -3.13
N HIS A 55 -5.34 -21.54 -3.68
CA HIS A 55 -4.13 -21.82 -2.91
C HIS A 55 -3.06 -20.76 -3.22
N LEU A 56 -2.55 -20.11 -2.18
CA LEU A 56 -1.46 -19.15 -2.29
C LEU A 56 -0.19 -19.77 -1.70
N PRO A 57 0.98 -19.62 -2.38
CA PRO A 57 2.23 -20.16 -1.85
C PRO A 57 2.62 -19.43 -0.56
N PRO A 58 3.21 -20.13 0.42
CA PRO A 58 3.74 -19.47 1.60
C PRO A 58 4.90 -18.53 1.22
N LEU A 59 5.11 -17.49 2.02
CA LEU A 59 6.27 -16.60 1.89
C LEU A 59 7.16 -16.73 3.10
N SER A 60 8.48 -16.79 2.88
CA SER A 60 9.47 -16.88 3.97
C SER A 60 10.43 -15.69 3.96
N TYR A 61 10.74 -15.18 5.14
CA TYR A 61 11.69 -14.10 5.37
C TYR A 61 12.55 -14.43 6.60
N GLY A 62 13.78 -14.89 6.38
CA GLY A 62 14.61 -15.40 7.47
C GLY A 62 14.05 -16.70 8.01
N ASP A 63 13.85 -16.77 9.33
CA ASP A 63 13.25 -17.91 10.04
C ASP A 63 11.72 -17.87 10.10
N ALA A 64 11.10 -16.79 9.61
CA ALA A 64 9.65 -16.63 9.58
C ALA A 64 9.05 -17.16 8.26
N THR A 65 7.98 -17.95 8.37
CA THR A 65 7.17 -18.44 7.24
C THR A 65 5.72 -18.03 7.43
N PHE A 66 5.09 -17.50 6.38
CA PHE A 66 3.73 -17.00 6.40
C PHE A 66 2.86 -17.83 5.46
N HIS A 67 1.81 -18.43 6.01
CA HIS A 67 0.79 -19.17 5.28
C HIS A 67 -0.45 -18.30 5.11
N PHE A 68 -1.06 -18.33 3.93
CA PHE A 68 -2.22 -17.51 3.62
C PHE A 68 -3.46 -18.37 3.50
N HIS A 69 -4.54 -17.91 4.10
CA HIS A 69 -5.88 -18.46 3.92
C HIS A 69 -6.74 -17.42 3.19
N PRO A 70 -6.92 -17.57 1.86
CA PRO A 70 -7.77 -16.66 1.10
C PRO A 70 -9.20 -16.67 1.60
N ARG A 71 -9.79 -15.47 1.74
CA ARG A 71 -11.15 -15.27 2.23
C ARG A 71 -12.10 -14.71 1.16
N ALA A 72 -11.60 -13.84 0.29
CA ALA A 72 -12.34 -13.29 -0.85
C ALA A 72 -11.39 -12.71 -1.91
N GLY A 73 -11.81 -12.70 -3.17
CA GLY A 73 -11.20 -11.85 -4.19
C GLY A 73 -11.61 -10.40 -3.93
N TYR A 74 -10.69 -9.45 -4.08
CA TYR A 74 -10.90 -8.08 -3.63
C TYR A 74 -10.36 -7.03 -4.58
N VAL A 75 -11.19 -6.01 -4.81
CA VAL A 75 -10.86 -4.84 -5.60
C VAL A 75 -11.32 -3.60 -4.86
N ILE A 76 -10.39 -2.67 -4.62
CA ILE A 76 -10.68 -1.34 -4.07
C ILE A 76 -10.04 -0.27 -4.94
N SER A 77 -10.78 0.79 -5.23
CA SER A 77 -10.29 2.00 -5.90
C SER A 77 -10.54 3.21 -5.03
N GLY A 78 -9.55 4.07 -4.85
CA GLY A 78 -9.67 5.23 -3.97
C GLY A 78 -8.56 6.26 -4.18
N GLN A 79 -8.73 7.44 -3.60
CA GLN A 79 -7.66 8.41 -3.47
C GLN A 79 -6.81 8.08 -2.25
N LEU A 80 -5.49 8.05 -2.43
CA LEU A 80 -4.54 7.80 -1.34
C LEU A 80 -4.43 9.03 -0.45
N VAL A 81 -4.93 8.95 0.78
CA VAL A 81 -4.91 10.08 1.74
C VAL A 81 -3.74 10.03 2.71
N SER A 82 -3.22 8.83 2.98
CA SER A 82 -2.00 8.59 3.75
C SER A 82 -1.37 7.28 3.32
N LYS A 83 -0.04 7.18 3.41
CA LYS A 83 0.68 5.92 3.31
C LYS A 83 1.75 5.83 4.39
N ARG A 84 2.02 4.62 4.86
CA ARG A 84 3.04 4.35 5.87
C ARG A 84 3.95 3.22 5.43
N LYS A 85 5.27 3.45 5.53
CA LYS A 85 6.30 2.44 5.31
C LYS A 85 6.66 1.77 6.63
N TYR A 86 6.85 0.45 6.60
CA TYR A 86 7.42 -0.31 7.71
C TYR A 86 8.79 -0.85 7.32
N SER A 87 9.79 -0.55 8.14
CA SER A 87 11.16 -1.09 8.01
C SER A 87 11.56 -1.93 9.23
N SER A 88 10.63 -2.16 10.16
CA SER A 88 10.84 -2.93 11.38
C SER A 88 9.52 -3.50 11.90
N GLY A 89 9.62 -4.48 12.81
CA GLY A 89 8.48 -5.20 13.38
C GLY A 89 8.15 -6.48 12.60
N PHE A 90 7.60 -7.49 13.25
CA PHE A 90 7.50 -8.86 12.71
C PHE A 90 6.91 -8.94 11.29
N MET A 91 5.84 -8.19 11.01
CA MET A 91 5.14 -8.20 9.71
C MET A 91 5.74 -7.29 8.63
N HIS A 92 6.82 -6.54 8.88
CA HIS A 92 7.29 -5.50 7.93
C HIS A 92 7.78 -6.04 6.59
N ASN A 93 8.46 -7.19 6.60
CA ASN A 93 8.91 -7.82 5.37
C ASN A 93 7.71 -8.32 4.56
N LEU A 94 6.71 -8.88 5.22
CA LEU A 94 5.49 -9.37 4.58
C LEU A 94 4.63 -8.23 4.02
N SER A 95 4.26 -7.27 4.87
CA SER A 95 3.43 -6.09 4.55
C SER A 95 4.23 -4.79 4.78
N PRO A 96 5.04 -4.35 3.78
CA PRO A 96 5.95 -3.22 3.91
C PRO A 96 5.26 -1.85 3.83
N TRP A 97 4.05 -1.78 3.30
CA TRP A 97 3.29 -0.56 3.12
C TRP A 97 1.85 -0.74 3.56
N ASP A 98 1.33 0.28 4.25
CA ASP A 98 -0.11 0.43 4.48
C ASP A 98 -0.62 1.65 3.73
N TYR A 99 -1.75 1.49 3.03
CA TYR A 99 -2.42 2.57 2.30
C TYR A 99 -3.76 2.92 2.94
N ALA A 100 -3.92 4.17 3.34
CA ALA A 100 -5.21 4.73 3.71
C ALA A 100 -5.88 5.30 2.45
N LEU A 101 -6.99 4.68 2.04
CA LEU A 101 -7.75 5.07 0.86
C LEU A 101 -9.08 5.68 1.28
N VAL A 102 -9.54 6.66 0.49
CA VAL A 102 -10.89 7.25 0.58
C VAL A 102 -11.53 7.19 -0.80
N TRP A 103 -12.82 6.87 -0.87
CA TRP A 103 -13.57 6.75 -2.12
C TRP A 103 -14.96 7.40 -2.02
N GLY A 104 -15.70 7.40 -3.12
CA GLY A 104 -17.08 7.87 -3.14
C GLY A 104 -17.26 9.34 -2.74
N GLY A 105 -18.37 9.63 -2.07
CA GLY A 105 -18.73 10.98 -1.61
C GLY A 105 -17.82 11.56 -0.51
N ALA A 106 -16.96 10.74 0.10
CA ALA A 106 -16.02 11.21 1.11
C ALA A 106 -14.85 12.00 0.51
N ILE A 107 -14.58 11.84 -0.79
CA ILE A 107 -13.52 12.59 -1.49
C ILE A 107 -13.78 14.10 -1.45
N GLN A 108 -15.04 14.52 -1.54
CA GLN A 108 -15.43 15.94 -1.49
C GLN A 108 -15.26 16.56 -0.09
N GLN A 109 -14.97 15.75 0.93
CA GLN A 109 -14.80 16.20 2.31
C GLN A 109 -13.32 16.19 2.76
N LEU A 110 -12.39 15.83 1.88
CA LEU A 110 -10.97 15.70 2.23
C LEU A 110 -10.32 17.00 2.73
N ASP A 111 -10.84 18.17 2.35
CA ASP A 111 -10.36 19.47 2.84
C ASP A 111 -10.72 19.73 4.31
N ARG A 112 -11.67 18.96 4.86
CA ARG A 112 -12.17 19.07 6.24
C ARG A 112 -11.54 18.04 7.17
N ILE A 113 -10.83 17.05 6.62
CA ILE A 113 -10.39 15.85 7.33
C ILE A 113 -8.86 15.74 7.29
N LYS A 114 -8.28 15.39 8.44
CA LYS A 114 -6.85 15.07 8.58
C LYS A 114 -6.70 13.60 8.90
N PHE A 115 -5.98 12.88 8.05
CA PHE A 115 -5.64 11.47 8.24
C PHE A 115 -4.25 11.32 8.85
N LYS A 116 -4.10 10.37 9.77
CA LYS A 116 -2.81 10.03 10.38
C LYS A 116 -2.73 8.52 10.63
N GLN A 117 -1.72 7.88 10.07
CA GLN A 117 -1.44 6.48 10.39
C GLN A 117 -0.52 6.36 11.60
N VAL A 118 -0.91 5.56 12.59
CA VAL A 118 -0.15 5.28 13.82
C VAL A 118 -0.10 3.77 14.02
N VAL A 119 1.11 3.23 14.24
CA VAL A 119 1.37 1.78 14.16
C VAL A 119 0.82 1.26 12.84
N ARG A 120 -0.19 0.38 12.83
CA ARG A 120 -0.87 -0.17 11.66
C ARG A 120 -2.36 0.24 11.58
N PHE A 121 -2.70 1.40 12.13
CA PHE A 121 -4.05 1.96 12.07
C PHE A 121 -4.04 3.29 11.33
N CYS A 122 -5.16 3.64 10.67
CA CYS A 122 -5.40 4.98 10.18
C CYS A 122 -6.48 5.66 11.02
N LEU A 123 -6.12 6.79 11.62
CA LEU A 123 -7.03 7.65 12.38
C LEU A 123 -7.39 8.86 11.53
N PHE A 124 -8.57 9.42 11.74
CA PHE A 124 -8.95 10.70 11.16
C PHE A 124 -9.49 11.66 12.22
N THR A 125 -9.27 12.95 11.99
CA THR A 125 -9.90 14.05 12.73
C THR A 125 -10.49 15.04 11.75
N TYR A 126 -11.48 15.81 12.18
CA TYR A 126 -12.16 16.79 11.32
C TYR A 126 -12.28 18.15 12.00
N ASN A 127 -12.44 19.19 11.19
CA ASN A 127 -12.65 20.55 11.69
C ASN A 127 -14.04 20.68 12.33
N PRO A 128 -14.15 21.05 13.62
CA PRO A 128 -15.45 21.28 14.27
C PRO A 128 -16.31 22.34 13.56
N ASP A 129 -15.69 23.35 12.94
CA ASP A 129 -16.39 24.44 12.24
C ASP A 129 -16.89 24.05 10.85
N LYS A 130 -16.47 22.89 10.34
CA LYS A 130 -16.90 22.32 9.06
C LYS A 130 -17.36 20.88 9.30
N PRO A 131 -18.53 20.67 9.92
CA PRO A 131 -18.96 19.35 10.33
C PRO A 131 -19.00 18.37 9.15
N VAL A 132 -18.52 17.17 9.43
CA VAL A 132 -18.59 15.97 8.57
C VAL A 132 -19.30 14.89 9.37
N ASP A 133 -19.99 13.97 8.71
CA ASP A 133 -20.55 12.79 9.37
C ASP A 133 -19.41 11.76 9.56
N PRO A 134 -18.96 11.50 10.81
CA PRO A 134 -17.84 10.59 11.04
C PRO A 134 -18.16 9.15 10.63
N ARG A 135 -19.43 8.73 10.71
CA ARG A 135 -19.86 7.39 10.29
C ARG A 135 -19.71 7.27 8.78
N PHE A 136 -20.24 8.25 8.04
CA PHE A 136 -20.09 8.29 6.59
C PHE A 136 -18.61 8.24 6.16
N ILE A 137 -17.73 8.98 6.84
CA ILE A 137 -16.29 8.94 6.56
C ILE A 137 -15.72 7.54 6.85
N GLY A 138 -16.04 6.96 8.01
CA GLY A 138 -15.59 5.62 8.39
C GLY A 138 -16.00 4.54 7.38
N GLU A 139 -17.22 4.61 6.84
CA GLU A 139 -17.73 3.67 5.84
C GLU A 139 -17.13 3.85 4.43
N HIS A 140 -16.50 5.01 4.18
CA HIS A 140 -15.90 5.38 2.89
C HIS A 140 -14.38 5.61 2.96
N MET A 141 -13.74 5.07 4.00
CA MET A 141 -12.29 5.01 4.12
C MET A 141 -11.85 3.62 4.55
N SER A 142 -10.62 3.25 4.22
CA SER A 142 -10.02 2.05 4.80
C SER A 142 -8.51 2.11 4.86
N ASN A 143 -7.93 1.41 5.84
CA ASN A 143 -6.49 1.21 5.97
C ASN A 143 -6.14 -0.19 5.49
N ASN A 144 -5.39 -0.27 4.39
CA ASN A 144 -5.13 -1.52 3.68
C ASN A 144 -3.68 -1.96 3.94
N HIS A 145 -3.51 -3.18 4.43
CA HIS A 145 -2.22 -3.82 4.65
C HIS A 145 -1.81 -4.60 3.40
N LEU A 146 -0.72 -4.19 2.75
CA LEU A 146 -0.40 -4.68 1.40
C LEU A 146 0.73 -5.71 1.44
N ILE A 147 0.39 -6.96 1.12
CA ILE A 147 1.33 -8.07 0.95
C ILE A 147 1.60 -8.22 -0.55
N PRO A 148 2.70 -7.66 -1.10
CA PRO A 148 2.98 -7.76 -2.53
C PRO A 148 3.34 -9.20 -2.92
N SER A 149 2.64 -9.76 -3.92
CA SER A 149 2.89 -11.12 -4.42
C SER A 149 4.26 -11.31 -5.07
N ASN A 150 4.92 -10.21 -5.45
CA ASN A 150 6.26 -10.24 -6.06
C ASN A 150 7.07 -8.96 -5.79
N LYS A 151 8.34 -8.98 -6.25
CA LYS A 151 9.29 -7.87 -6.07
C LYS A 151 8.91 -6.61 -6.86
N ASN A 152 8.21 -6.74 -7.99
CA ASN A 152 7.79 -5.61 -8.81
C ASN A 152 6.74 -4.78 -8.08
N LEU A 153 5.68 -5.43 -7.59
CA LEU A 153 4.65 -4.80 -6.76
C LEU A 153 5.23 -4.16 -5.50
N ARG A 154 6.16 -4.84 -4.81
CA ARG A 154 6.84 -4.29 -3.62
C ARG A 154 7.51 -2.94 -3.92
N LYS A 155 8.15 -2.81 -5.08
CA LYS A 155 8.78 -1.56 -5.53
C LYS A 155 7.72 -0.53 -5.96
N ALA A 156 6.70 -0.95 -6.71
CA ALA A 156 5.61 -0.08 -7.16
C ALA A 156 4.89 0.63 -6.00
N LEU A 157 4.68 -0.06 -4.88
CA LEU A 157 4.05 0.54 -3.70
C LEU A 157 4.83 1.74 -3.11
N ALA A 158 6.12 1.88 -3.41
CA ALA A 158 6.87 3.05 -3.00
C ALA A 158 6.53 4.30 -3.83
N LEU A 159 6.02 4.13 -5.05
CA LEU A 159 5.79 5.21 -6.03
C LEU A 159 4.54 6.04 -5.75
N ALA A 160 3.47 5.45 -5.19
CA ALA A 160 2.22 6.18 -4.96
C ALA A 160 2.44 7.36 -4.01
N LYS A 161 1.80 8.50 -4.27
CA LYS A 161 1.89 9.69 -3.43
C LYS A 161 0.53 10.02 -2.85
N LYS A 162 0.49 10.75 -1.73
CA LYS A 162 -0.76 11.32 -1.23
C LYS A 162 -1.42 12.11 -2.38
N GLY A 163 -2.69 11.83 -2.65
CA GLY A 163 -3.44 12.38 -3.78
C GLY A 163 -3.50 11.47 -5.01
N SER A 164 -2.63 10.48 -5.15
CA SER A 164 -2.72 9.50 -6.24
C SER A 164 -4.05 8.75 -6.18
N LYS A 165 -4.63 8.50 -7.35
CA LYS A 165 -5.74 7.56 -7.49
C LYS A 165 -5.16 6.16 -7.59
N VAL A 166 -5.57 5.27 -6.71
CA VAL A 166 -5.01 3.92 -6.61
C VAL A 166 -6.12 2.89 -6.76
N LYS A 167 -5.86 1.85 -7.55
CA LYS A 167 -6.65 0.62 -7.56
C LYS A 167 -5.79 -0.53 -7.08
N LEU A 168 -6.27 -1.26 -6.08
CA LEU A 168 -5.64 -2.47 -5.56
C LEU A 168 -6.48 -3.66 -5.98
N GLU A 169 -5.84 -4.69 -6.54
CA GLU A 169 -6.48 -5.94 -6.95
C GLU A 169 -5.70 -7.12 -6.35
N GLY A 170 -6.42 -8.07 -5.75
CA GLY A 170 -5.82 -9.21 -5.06
C GLY A 170 -6.84 -9.99 -4.27
N TYR A 171 -6.41 -10.51 -3.12
CA TYR A 171 -7.24 -11.33 -2.23
C TYR A 171 -7.17 -10.83 -0.80
N LEU A 172 -8.32 -10.77 -0.12
CA LEU A 172 -8.36 -10.67 1.34
C LEU A 172 -7.87 -12.00 1.91
N VAL A 173 -6.88 -11.96 2.78
CA VAL A 173 -6.25 -13.15 3.35
C VAL A 173 -6.12 -13.05 4.86
N ASP A 174 -6.39 -14.15 5.55
CA ASP A 174 -5.81 -14.35 6.88
C ASP A 174 -4.39 -14.89 6.74
N VAL A 175 -3.54 -14.54 7.69
CA VAL A 175 -2.13 -14.91 7.69
C VAL A 175 -1.80 -15.67 8.96
N ALA A 176 -1.38 -16.93 8.82
CA ALA A 176 -0.76 -17.69 9.90
C ALA A 176 0.76 -17.54 9.79
N ALA A 177 1.41 -17.10 10.85
CA ALA A 177 2.85 -16.91 10.90
C ALA A 177 3.51 -18.00 11.75
N MET A 178 4.59 -18.55 11.21
CA MET A 178 5.45 -19.55 11.84
C MET A 178 6.86 -18.98 11.99
N LYS A 179 7.58 -19.37 13.05
CA LYS A 179 9.00 -19.08 13.27
C LYS A 179 9.73 -20.41 13.49
N GLY A 180 10.47 -20.86 12.48
CA GLY A 180 10.81 -22.28 12.37
C GLY A 180 9.53 -23.13 12.37
N ASP A 181 9.47 -24.13 13.25
CA ASP A 181 8.29 -24.99 13.41
C ASP A 181 7.28 -24.48 14.45
N GLN A 182 7.53 -23.33 15.06
CA GLN A 182 6.68 -22.77 16.11
C GLN A 182 5.66 -21.78 15.55
N TYR A 183 4.41 -21.90 15.98
CA TYR A 183 3.38 -20.90 15.69
C TYR A 183 3.72 -19.56 16.35
N ALA A 184 3.80 -18.49 15.56
CA ALA A 184 4.21 -17.16 15.97
C ALA A 184 3.06 -16.14 16.03
N GLY A 185 1.89 -16.49 15.49
CA GLY A 185 0.68 -15.67 15.57
C GLY A 185 -0.15 -15.71 14.30
N GLU A 186 -1.29 -15.03 14.35
CA GLU A 186 -2.21 -14.89 13.23
C GLU A 186 -2.59 -13.42 13.02
N TRP A 187 -2.89 -13.07 11.78
CA TRP A 187 -3.37 -11.76 11.39
C TRP A 187 -4.54 -11.92 10.43
N ASN A 188 -5.72 -11.55 10.91
CA ASN A 188 -6.99 -11.79 10.21
C ASN A 188 -7.48 -10.54 9.49
N THR A 189 -7.99 -10.71 8.27
CA THR A 189 -8.51 -9.62 7.46
C THR A 189 -9.95 -9.30 7.84
N SER A 190 -10.33 -8.01 7.76
CA SER A 190 -11.76 -7.68 7.72
C SER A 190 -12.39 -8.13 6.41
N LEU A 191 -13.65 -8.55 6.49
CA LEU A 191 -14.58 -8.80 5.38
C LEU A 191 -15.81 -7.90 5.45
N VAL A 192 -15.96 -7.12 6.52
CA VAL A 192 -17.12 -6.27 6.77
C VAL A 192 -16.75 -4.85 6.38
N ARG A 193 -17.68 -4.07 5.83
CA ARG A 193 -17.37 -2.68 5.47
C ARG A 193 -17.62 -1.67 6.59
N THR A 194 -18.62 -1.96 7.40
CA THR A 194 -19.13 -1.05 8.43
C THR A 194 -18.49 -1.27 9.80
N ASP A 195 -17.44 -2.09 9.87
CA ASP A 195 -16.68 -2.31 11.10
C ASP A 195 -15.62 -1.22 11.29
N ASP A 196 -15.26 -0.99 12.55
CA ASP A 196 -14.25 -0.02 12.94
C ASP A 196 -13.32 -0.57 14.03
N GLY A 197 -12.24 0.16 14.31
CA GLY A 197 -11.30 -0.21 15.35
C GLY A 197 -10.40 -1.42 15.01
N ASN A 198 -10.11 -2.24 16.02
CA ASN A 198 -9.15 -3.34 15.88
C ASN A 198 -9.78 -4.50 15.10
N GLY A 199 -9.12 -4.94 14.03
CA GLY A 199 -9.61 -5.99 13.14
C GLY A 199 -10.39 -5.49 11.93
N ALA A 200 -10.69 -4.18 11.84
CA ALA A 200 -11.44 -3.59 10.72
C ALA A 200 -10.59 -3.28 9.47
N CYS A 201 -9.31 -3.65 9.46
CA CYS A 201 -8.40 -3.36 8.36
C CYS A 201 -8.34 -4.54 7.39
N GLU A 202 -8.28 -4.24 6.09
CA GLU A 202 -8.09 -5.26 5.05
C GLU A 202 -6.62 -5.69 4.97
N ILE A 203 -6.40 -7.00 4.93
CA ILE A 203 -5.08 -7.58 4.64
C ILE A 203 -5.14 -8.16 3.23
N ILE A 204 -4.41 -7.53 2.32
CA ILE A 204 -4.52 -7.80 0.89
C ILE A 204 -3.26 -8.49 0.41
N TYR A 205 -3.39 -9.75 -0.03
CA TYR A 205 -2.42 -10.38 -0.93
C TYR A 205 -2.54 -9.73 -2.31
N LEU A 206 -1.68 -8.75 -2.55
CA LEU A 206 -1.75 -7.86 -3.69
C LEU A 206 -1.15 -8.52 -4.93
N THR A 207 -1.93 -8.62 -5.99
CA THR A 207 -1.52 -9.19 -7.28
C THR A 207 -1.34 -8.14 -8.36
N LYS A 208 -1.98 -6.99 -8.19
CA LYS A 208 -1.91 -5.89 -9.14
C LYS A 208 -2.22 -4.56 -8.45
N VAL A 209 -1.49 -3.52 -8.83
CA VAL A 209 -1.77 -2.15 -8.40
C VAL A 209 -1.76 -1.22 -9.61
N ARG A 210 -2.77 -0.38 -9.71
CA ARG A 210 -2.76 0.78 -10.60
C ARG A 210 -2.55 2.03 -9.77
N ILE A 211 -1.57 2.86 -10.16
CA ILE A 211 -1.31 4.17 -9.56
C ILE A 211 -1.47 5.17 -10.69
N ASP A 212 -2.52 5.99 -10.61
CA ASP A 212 -2.91 6.95 -11.63
C ASP A 212 -3.09 6.27 -13.01
N ASP A 213 -2.17 6.48 -13.95
CA ASP A 213 -2.17 5.89 -15.30
C ASP A 213 -1.25 4.67 -15.45
N ARG A 214 -0.53 4.25 -14.41
CA ARG A 214 0.44 3.15 -14.46
C ARG A 214 -0.07 1.91 -13.76
N VAL A 215 0.10 0.75 -14.41
CA VAL A 215 -0.30 -0.56 -13.87
C VAL A 215 0.94 -1.42 -13.62
N TYR A 216 1.01 -1.99 -12.44
CA TYR A 216 2.07 -2.87 -11.97
C TYR A 216 1.49 -4.22 -11.58
N GLN A 217 2.18 -5.29 -11.99
CA GLN A 217 1.84 -6.69 -11.73
C GLN A 217 3.10 -7.48 -11.43
#